data_AF-A0A964PZZ3-F1
#
_entry.id   AF-A0A964PZZ3-F1
#
_cell.length_a   1.000
_cell.length_b   1.000
_cell.length_c   1.000
_cell.angle_alpha   90.00
_cell.angle_beta   90.00
_cell.angle_gamma   90.00
#
_symmetry.space_group_name_H-M   'P 1'
#
loop_
_entity.id
_entity.type
_entity.pdbx_description
1 polymer ?
#
loop_
_entity_poly.entity_id
_entity_poly.type
_entity_poly.pdbx_seq_one_letter_code
_entity_poly.pdbx_strand_id
1 'polypeptide(L)'
;MPPFEPDRSSTRERREWVPPLVVLSVAAVLLVLPLPVKQQISAVLRGSIMAPFLQTQEALLNIHVRSDETAELQVRLDSTVAVLLSQGALREENVRLRELLGLEQRPGTGLLAASAMRPGTLGSESMFLLDVGTAHGVSVNDPVVVADG
;
A
#
# COMPACT_ATOMS: atom_id res chain seq x y z
N MET A 1 19.93 -78.82 49.50
CA MET A 1 20.45 -78.20 48.26
C MET A 1 19.28 -78.01 47.32
N PRO A 2 18.85 -76.77 47.00
CA PRO A 2 17.83 -76.55 45.98
C PRO A 2 18.44 -76.69 44.57
N PRO A 3 17.64 -77.09 43.56
CA PRO A 3 18.10 -77.29 42.19
C PRO A 3 18.29 -75.96 41.44
N PHE A 4 19.28 -75.92 40.56
CA PHE A 4 19.56 -74.79 39.67
C PHE A 4 18.46 -74.66 38.60
N GLU A 5 17.80 -73.49 38.54
CA GLU A 5 17.03 -73.07 37.36
C GLU A 5 17.99 -72.57 36.28
N PRO A 6 17.83 -72.99 35.00
CA PRO A 6 18.63 -72.45 33.91
C PRO A 6 18.20 -71.01 33.59
N ASP A 7 19.18 -70.12 33.71
CA ASP A 7 19.09 -68.69 33.43
C ASP A 7 18.51 -68.42 32.02
N ARG A 8 17.35 -67.76 31.96
CA ARG A 8 16.65 -67.39 30.71
C ARG A 8 17.14 -66.04 30.16
N SER A 9 18.44 -65.78 30.23
CA SER A 9 19.04 -64.49 29.85
C SER A 9 19.44 -64.39 28.37
N SER A 10 19.53 -65.50 27.63
CA SER A 10 20.12 -65.51 26.26
C SER A 10 19.25 -64.93 25.14
N THR A 11 17.96 -64.72 25.35
CA THR A 11 17.04 -64.17 24.32
C THR A 11 16.85 -62.66 24.41
N ARG A 12 17.26 -62.01 25.50
CA ARG A 12 17.07 -60.56 25.70
C ARG A 12 18.19 -59.74 25.06
N GLU A 13 19.42 -60.24 25.10
CA GLU A 13 20.57 -59.57 24.47
C GLU A 13 20.42 -59.43 22.95
N ARG A 14 19.93 -60.45 22.23
CA ARG A 14 19.81 -60.35 20.76
C ARG A 14 18.91 -59.20 20.27
N ARG A 15 17.96 -58.73 21.08
CA ARG A 15 17.04 -57.65 20.71
C ARG A 15 17.60 -56.26 21.02
N GLU A 16 18.55 -56.15 21.93
CA GLU A 16 19.17 -54.88 22.34
C GLU A 16 20.18 -54.36 21.31
N TRP A 17 20.69 -55.22 20.42
CA TRP A 17 21.66 -54.84 19.39
C TRP A 17 20.98 -54.36 18.10
N VAL A 18 19.69 -54.64 17.94
CA VAL A 18 18.88 -54.16 16.80
C VAL A 18 18.77 -52.64 16.76
N PRO A 19 18.39 -51.93 17.85
CA PRO A 19 18.30 -50.48 17.82
C PRO A 19 19.61 -49.75 17.45
N PRO A 20 20.78 -50.07 18.04
CA PRO A 20 22.02 -49.40 17.65
C PRO A 20 22.44 -49.75 16.22
N LEU A 21 22.18 -50.98 15.75
CA LEU A 21 22.48 -51.37 14.36
C LEU A 21 21.62 -50.60 13.36
N VAL A 22 20.32 -50.39 13.66
CA VAL A 22 19.42 -49.58 12.81
C VAL A 22 19.90 -48.13 12.78
N VAL A 23 20.22 -47.53 13.94
CA VAL A 23 20.75 -46.16 14.01
C VAL A 23 22.07 -46.03 13.25
N LEU A 24 22.99 -47.00 13.40
CA LEU A 24 24.26 -47.04 12.68
C LEU A 24 24.04 -47.15 11.17
N SER A 25 23.08 -47.97 10.73
CA SER A 25 22.74 -48.12 9.31
C SER A 25 22.13 -46.84 8.73
N VAL A 26 21.25 -46.17 9.46
CA VAL A 26 20.67 -44.88 9.08
C VAL A 26 21.76 -43.80 8.99
N ALA A 27 22.68 -43.76 9.96
CA ALA A 27 23.82 -42.85 9.95
C ALA A 27 24.77 -43.13 8.78
N ALA A 28 25.05 -44.39 8.47
CA ALA A 28 25.87 -44.78 7.32
C ALA A 28 25.21 -44.40 5.98
N VAL A 29 23.90 -44.61 5.86
CA VAL A 29 23.11 -44.20 4.68
C VAL A 29 23.13 -42.68 4.52
N LEU A 30 23.02 -41.91 5.60
CA LEU A 30 23.15 -40.45 5.59
C LEU A 30 24.56 -39.97 5.18
N LEU A 31 25.60 -40.76 5.48
CA LEU A 31 26.99 -40.46 5.13
C LEU A 31 27.30 -40.74 3.65
N VAL A 32 26.71 -41.79 3.09
CA VAL A 32 26.85 -42.18 1.67
C VAL A 32 25.87 -41.41 0.76
N LEU A 33 24.94 -40.64 1.35
CA LEU A 33 23.91 -39.92 0.61
C LEU A 33 24.52 -38.88 -0.37
N PRO A 34 24.25 -39.00 -1.68
CA PRO A 34 24.85 -38.14 -2.71
C PRO A 34 24.55 -36.65 -2.47
N LEU A 35 25.56 -35.79 -2.69
CA LEU A 35 25.46 -34.34 -2.60
C LEU A 35 24.22 -33.69 -3.27
N PRO A 36 23.67 -34.17 -4.41
CA PRO A 36 22.46 -33.57 -4.99
C PRO A 36 21.23 -33.65 -4.08
N VAL A 37 21.12 -34.66 -3.22
CA VAL A 37 19.97 -34.83 -2.30
C VAL A 37 20.09 -33.89 -1.10
N LYS A 38 21.32 -33.64 -0.61
CA LYS A 38 21.58 -32.65 0.46
C LYS A 38 21.24 -31.23 0.01
N GLN A 39 21.48 -30.91 -1.26
CA GLN A 39 21.16 -29.60 -1.83
C GLN A 39 19.65 -29.38 -2.01
N GLN A 40 18.90 -30.40 -2.46
CA GLN A 40 17.44 -30.33 -2.59
C GLN A 40 16.74 -30.10 -1.24
N ILE A 41 17.19 -30.76 -0.17
CA ILE A 41 16.64 -30.55 1.17
C ILE A 41 16.89 -29.12 1.67
N SER A 42 18.08 -28.55 1.41
CA SER A 42 18.36 -27.15 1.75
C SER A 42 17.48 -26.17 0.96
N ALA A 43 17.18 -26.47 -0.32
CA ALA A 43 16.37 -25.62 -1.16
C ALA A 43 14.90 -25.59 -0.70
N VAL A 44 14.37 -26.74 -0.27
CA VAL A 44 13.01 -26.85 0.27
C VAL A 44 12.90 -26.17 1.63
N LEU A 45 13.87 -26.33 2.54
CA LEU A 45 13.88 -25.59 3.82
C LEU A 45 14.02 -24.09 3.61
N ARG A 46 14.90 -23.66 2.70
CA ARG A 46 15.11 -22.24 2.38
C ARG A 46 13.86 -21.63 1.74
N GLY A 47 13.13 -22.41 0.94
CA GLY A 47 11.84 -22.03 0.36
C GLY A 47 10.69 -21.99 1.38
N SER A 48 10.66 -22.89 2.36
CA SER A 48 9.52 -22.99 3.31
C SER A 48 9.64 -22.11 4.55
N ILE A 49 10.86 -21.77 5.00
CA ILE A 49 11.07 -21.00 6.24
C ILE A 49 11.31 -19.52 5.94
N MET A 50 12.08 -19.20 4.90
CA MET A 50 12.48 -17.81 4.62
C MET A 50 11.45 -17.04 3.78
N ALA A 51 10.72 -17.71 2.89
CA ALA A 51 9.69 -17.07 2.07
C ALA A 51 8.52 -16.47 2.88
N PRO A 52 7.90 -17.17 3.85
CA PRO A 52 6.79 -16.59 4.61
C PRO A 52 7.26 -15.43 5.50
N PHE A 53 8.49 -15.47 6.01
CA PHE A 53 9.04 -14.40 6.85
C PHE A 53 9.36 -13.10 6.07
N LEU A 54 9.72 -13.22 4.79
CA LEU A 54 9.90 -12.05 3.92
C LEU A 54 8.54 -11.46 3.49
N GLN A 55 7.57 -12.32 3.17
CA GLN A 55 6.21 -11.87 2.80
C GLN A 55 5.49 -11.14 3.94
N THR A 56 5.66 -11.59 5.19
CA THR A 56 5.06 -10.90 6.34
C THR A 56 5.73 -9.56 6.64
N GLN A 57 7.03 -9.41 6.37
CA GLN A 57 7.72 -8.12 6.51
C GLN A 57 7.28 -7.11 5.45
N GLU A 58 7.12 -7.53 4.20
CA GLU A 58 6.58 -6.65 3.13
C GLU A 58 5.13 -6.22 3.42
N ALA A 59 4.30 -7.11 3.98
CA ALA A 59 2.93 -6.77 4.36
C ALA A 59 2.88 -5.70 5.47
N LEU A 60 3.76 -5.77 6.47
CA LEU A 60 3.81 -4.78 7.56
C LEU A 60 4.33 -3.42 7.12
N LEU A 61 5.31 -3.40 6.20
CA LEU A 61 5.82 -2.15 5.61
C LEU A 61 4.75 -1.47 4.73
N ASN A 62 3.98 -2.25 3.95
CA ASN A 62 2.89 -1.72 3.12
C ASN A 62 1.71 -1.16 3.93
N ILE A 63 1.49 -1.66 5.15
CA ILE A 63 0.43 -1.13 6.04
C ILE A 63 0.81 0.24 6.60
N HIS A 64 2.09 0.45 6.98
CA HIS A 64 2.55 1.72 7.53
C HIS A 64 2.60 2.84 6.49
N VAL A 65 3.06 2.54 5.26
CA VAL A 65 3.09 3.55 4.19
C VAL A 65 1.69 4.02 3.82
N ARG A 66 0.70 3.10 3.82
CA ARG A 66 -0.70 3.46 3.56
C ARG A 66 -1.33 4.27 4.69
N SER A 67 -0.96 4.03 5.95
CA SER A 67 -1.51 4.82 7.06
C SER A 67 -1.01 6.26 7.04
N ASP A 68 0.27 6.47 6.74
CA ASP A 68 0.88 7.80 6.73
C ASP A 68 0.30 8.67 5.61
N GLU A 69 0.11 8.11 4.42
CA GLU A 69 -0.50 8.82 3.29
C GLU A 69 -1.97 9.19 3.57
N THR A 70 -2.73 8.31 4.21
CA THR A 70 -4.12 8.63 4.60
C THR A 70 -4.21 9.69 5.68
N ALA A 71 -3.29 9.71 6.65
CA ALA A 71 -3.26 10.72 7.70
C ALA A 71 -2.90 12.10 7.15
N GLU A 72 -1.92 12.18 6.25
CA GLU A 72 -1.55 13.44 5.61
C GLU A 72 -2.69 14.00 4.74
N LEU A 73 -3.35 13.14 3.97
CA LEU A 73 -4.52 13.52 3.17
C LEU A 73 -5.67 14.01 4.06
N GLN A 74 -5.91 13.34 5.19
CA GLN A 74 -6.96 13.72 6.13
C GLN A 74 -6.67 15.09 6.78
N VAL A 75 -5.43 15.36 7.18
CA VAL A 75 -5.04 16.68 7.70
C VAL A 75 -5.22 17.78 6.65
N ARG A 76 -4.86 17.52 5.39
CA ARG A 76 -5.08 18.47 4.28
C ARG A 76 -6.56 18.74 4.05
N LEU A 77 -7.40 17.70 4.04
CA LEU A 77 -8.85 17.85 3.94
C LEU A 77 -9.42 18.66 5.10
N ASP A 78 -9.08 18.31 6.34
CA ASP A 78 -9.57 19.01 7.54
C ASP A 78 -9.16 20.49 7.53
N SER A 79 -7.92 20.79 7.10
CA SER A 79 -7.46 22.17 6.96
C SER A 79 -8.22 22.95 5.87
N THR A 80 -8.51 22.29 4.73
CA THR A 80 -9.24 22.91 3.62
C THR A 80 -10.70 23.15 3.99
N VAL A 81 -11.32 22.19 4.69
CA VAL A 81 -12.70 22.31 5.20
C VAL A 81 -12.78 23.44 6.23
N ALA A 82 -11.81 23.56 7.15
CA ALA A 82 -11.78 24.67 8.10
C ALA A 82 -11.71 26.05 7.41
N VAL A 83 -10.87 26.18 6.37
CA VAL A 83 -10.79 27.40 5.56
C VAL A 83 -12.10 27.67 4.84
N LEU A 84 -12.71 26.67 4.19
CA LEU A 84 -13.99 26.82 3.48
C LEU A 84 -15.13 27.27 4.41
N LEU A 85 -15.19 26.71 5.62
CA LEU A 85 -16.18 27.11 6.63
C LEU A 85 -15.99 28.57 7.06
N SER A 86 -14.75 29.03 7.24
CA SER A 86 -14.47 30.43 7.57
C SER A 86 -14.85 31.40 6.43
N GLN A 87 -14.65 31.00 5.17
CA GLN A 87 -15.01 31.82 4.01
C GLN A 87 -16.52 32.00 3.86
N GLY A 88 -17.32 31.00 4.26
CA GLY A 88 -18.78 31.10 4.25
C GLY A 88 -19.27 32.19 5.20
N ALA A 89 -18.79 32.17 6.45
CA ALA A 89 -19.12 33.19 7.46
C ALA A 89 -18.70 34.61 7.02
N LEU A 90 -17.49 34.74 6.44
CA LEU A 90 -17.00 36.02 5.93
C LEU A 90 -17.81 36.55 4.74
N ARG A 91 -18.26 35.66 3.83
CA ARG A 91 -19.15 36.06 2.72
C ARG A 91 -20.48 36.57 3.23
N GLU A 92 -21.10 35.86 4.17
CA GLU A 92 -22.37 36.24 4.77
C GLU A 92 -22.28 37.60 5.50
N GLU A 93 -21.23 37.78 6.30
CA GLU A 93 -20.98 39.05 6.98
C GLU A 93 -20.75 40.19 5.97
N ASN A 94 -20.01 39.95 4.88
CA ASN A 94 -19.81 40.95 3.84
C ASN A 94 -21.12 41.34 3.14
N VAL A 95 -21.99 40.37 2.85
CA VAL A 95 -23.34 40.62 2.30
C VAL A 95 -24.15 41.48 3.26
N ARG A 96 -24.18 41.10 4.54
CA ARG A 96 -24.91 41.85 5.58
C ARG A 96 -24.37 43.27 5.75
N LEU A 97 -23.05 43.45 5.79
CA LEU A 97 -22.42 44.77 5.86
C LEU A 97 -22.75 45.61 4.62
N ARG A 98 -22.76 45.01 3.43
CA ARG A 98 -23.15 45.69 2.19
C ARG A 98 -24.61 46.11 2.20
N GLU A 99 -25.50 45.26 2.69
CA GLU A 99 -26.92 45.58 2.84
C GLU A 99 -27.12 46.77 3.80
N LEU A 100 -26.45 46.76 4.96
CA LEU A 100 -26.48 47.87 5.92
C LEU A 100 -25.93 49.17 5.34
N LEU A 101 -24.96 49.08 4.43
CA LEU A 101 -24.37 50.23 3.74
C LEU A 101 -25.11 50.62 2.45
N GLY A 102 -26.20 49.92 2.09
CA GLY A 102 -26.95 50.16 0.86
C GLY A 102 -26.14 49.91 -0.42
N LEU A 103 -25.10 49.08 -0.36
CA LEU A 103 -24.26 48.74 -1.51
C LEU A 103 -24.97 47.67 -2.36
N GLU A 104 -25.16 47.93 -3.65
CA GLU A 104 -25.73 46.94 -4.57
C GLU A 104 -24.91 45.63 -4.55
N GLN A 105 -25.64 44.50 -4.56
CA GLN A 105 -25.03 43.19 -4.71
C GLN A 105 -24.29 43.15 -6.04
N ARG A 106 -22.99 42.83 -6.00
CA ARG A 106 -22.25 42.57 -7.23
C ARG A 106 -22.87 41.31 -7.84
N PRO A 107 -23.34 41.33 -9.09
CA PRO A 107 -23.87 40.13 -9.72
C PRO A 107 -22.80 39.05 -9.64
N GLY A 108 -23.15 37.91 -9.03
CA GLY A 108 -22.26 36.77 -8.93
C GLY A 108 -21.79 36.41 -10.33
N THR A 109 -20.48 36.40 -10.55
CA THR A 109 -19.88 35.97 -11.81
C THR A 109 -20.33 34.53 -12.07
N GLY A 110 -21.18 34.34 -13.08
CA GLY A 110 -21.53 33.01 -13.56
C GLY A 110 -20.27 32.35 -14.07
N LEU A 111 -19.71 31.42 -13.30
CA LEU A 111 -18.54 30.67 -13.71
C LEU A 111 -19.00 29.57 -14.67
N LEU A 112 -18.38 29.53 -15.86
CA LEU A 112 -18.55 28.45 -16.82
C LEU A 112 -17.32 27.53 -16.73
N ALA A 113 -17.55 26.25 -16.43
CA ALA A 113 -16.48 25.25 -16.46
C ALA A 113 -16.07 24.96 -17.91
N ALA A 114 -14.76 24.85 -18.15
CA ALA A 114 -14.17 24.61 -19.47
C ALA A 114 -12.93 23.72 -19.34
N SER A 115 -12.66 22.92 -20.37
CA SER A 115 -11.47 22.08 -20.48
C SER A 115 -10.45 22.70 -21.43
N ALA A 116 -9.19 22.76 -21.01
CA ALA A 116 -8.09 23.30 -21.80
C ALA A 116 -7.43 22.21 -22.66
N MET A 117 -7.37 22.44 -23.97
CA MET A 117 -6.72 21.62 -24.97
C MET A 117 -5.46 22.31 -25.48
N ARG A 118 -4.36 21.56 -25.64
CA ARG A 118 -3.11 22.09 -26.20
C ARG A 118 -3.14 21.98 -27.73
N PRO A 119 -2.95 23.07 -28.49
CA PRO A 119 -2.83 22.99 -29.94
C PRO A 119 -1.56 22.23 -30.31
N GLY A 120 -1.67 21.19 -31.16
CA GLY A 120 -0.54 20.36 -31.60
C GLY A 120 0.40 21.05 -32.60
N THR A 121 0.30 22.36 -32.77
CA THR A 121 1.05 23.15 -33.77
C THR A 121 2.27 23.81 -33.15
N LEU A 122 3.42 23.71 -33.83
CA LEU A 122 4.64 24.43 -33.45
C LEU A 122 4.35 25.95 -33.40
N GLY A 123 4.66 26.59 -32.27
CA GLY A 123 4.40 28.01 -32.03
C GLY A 123 3.16 28.34 -31.19
N SER A 124 2.37 27.35 -30.78
CA SER A 124 1.19 27.54 -29.91
C SER A 124 1.43 27.22 -28.44
N GLU A 125 2.68 27.30 -27.99
CA GLU A 125 3.07 26.89 -26.62
C GLU A 125 2.47 27.77 -25.52
N SER A 126 2.10 29.01 -25.86
CA SER A 126 1.51 30.02 -24.98
C SER A 126 -0.01 30.16 -25.09
N MET A 127 -0.67 29.30 -25.87
CA MET A 127 -2.12 29.34 -26.09
C MET A 127 -2.78 28.01 -25.76
N PHE A 128 -3.98 28.09 -25.18
CA PHE A 128 -4.86 26.95 -24.94
C PHE A 128 -6.15 27.15 -25.71
N LEU A 129 -6.70 26.06 -26.23
CA LEU A 129 -8.04 26.03 -26.78
C LEU A 129 -9.00 25.57 -25.68
N LEU A 130 -10.14 26.24 -25.54
CA LEU A 130 -11.21 25.80 -24.65
C LEU A 130 -12.26 25.04 -25.46
N ASP A 131 -12.93 24.07 -24.82
CA ASP A 131 -14.08 23.36 -25.38
C ASP A 131 -15.37 24.20 -25.41
N VAL A 132 -15.34 25.39 -24.81
CA VAL A 132 -16.42 26.38 -24.80
C VAL A 132 -16.07 27.60 -25.66
N GLY A 133 -17.10 28.39 -25.99
CA GLY A 133 -16.96 29.56 -26.87
C GLY A 133 -18.22 30.42 -26.86
N THR A 134 -18.40 31.26 -27.89
CA THR A 134 -19.52 32.22 -27.96
C THR A 134 -20.90 31.58 -27.88
N ALA A 135 -21.06 30.36 -28.41
CA ALA A 135 -22.30 29.58 -28.28
C ALA A 135 -22.65 29.22 -26.83
N HIS A 136 -21.66 29.21 -25.94
CA HIS A 136 -21.79 28.94 -24.51
C HIS A 136 -21.81 30.24 -23.67
N GLY A 137 -21.87 31.40 -24.33
CA GLY A 137 -21.87 32.71 -23.67
C GLY A 137 -20.48 33.29 -23.39
N VAL A 138 -19.41 32.65 -23.89
CA VAL A 138 -18.03 33.16 -23.70
C VAL A 138 -17.75 34.33 -24.64
N SER A 139 -17.29 35.43 -24.09
CA SER A 139 -16.94 36.66 -24.79
C SER A 139 -15.43 36.94 -24.75
N VAL A 140 -14.95 37.75 -25.69
CA VAL A 140 -13.54 38.17 -25.70
C VAL A 140 -13.28 39.04 -24.46
N ASN A 141 -12.17 38.76 -23.76
CA ASN A 141 -11.79 39.36 -22.47
C ASN A 141 -12.53 38.81 -21.24
N ASP A 142 -13.32 37.73 -21.40
CA ASP A 142 -13.78 36.99 -20.22
C ASP A 142 -12.57 36.45 -19.45
N PRO A 143 -12.52 36.65 -18.11
CA PRO A 143 -11.42 36.16 -17.30
C PRO A 143 -11.46 34.63 -17.22
N VAL A 144 -10.31 34.00 -17.44
CA VAL A 144 -10.11 32.56 -17.20
C VAL A 144 -9.36 32.41 -15.88
N VAL A 145 -9.91 31.60 -14.98
CA VAL A 145 -9.34 31.36 -13.65
C VAL A 145 -9.08 29.88 -13.49
N VAL A 146 -7.90 29.51 -13.00
CA VAL A 146 -7.58 28.13 -12.61
C VAL A 146 -7.52 28.03 -11.08
N ALA A 147 -7.46 26.81 -10.54
CA ALA A 147 -7.45 26.61 -9.09
C ALA A 147 -6.31 27.38 -8.38
N ASP A 148 -5.18 27.57 -9.05
CA ASP A 148 -3.99 28.25 -8.53
C ASP A 148 -3.97 29.77 -8.80
N GLY A 149 -5.00 30.31 -9.47
CA GLY A 149 -5.08 31.73 -9.87
C GLY A 149 -5.04 31.94 -11.37
#